data_AF-A0A5J5L120-F1
#
_entry.id   AF-A0A5J5L120-F1
#
_cell.length_a   1.000
_cell.length_b   1.000
_cell.length_c   1.000
_cell.angle_alpha   90.00
_cell.angle_beta   90.00
_cell.angle_gamma   90.00
#
_symmetry.space_group_name_H-M   'P 1'
#
loop_
_entity.id
_entity.type
_entity.pdbx_description
1 polymer ?
#
loop_
_entity_poly.entity_id
_entity_poly.type
_entity_poly.pdbx_seq_one_letter_code
_entity_poly.pdbx_strand_id
1 'polypeptide(L)' 'MGRGRQKAKATRQAREMKYFSPQTDYSALQRELRQSGTTRPAASPYDDDLTEGEDHSEDPGYDPDDDYR' A
#
# COMPACT_ATOMS: atom_id res chain seq x y z
N MET A 1 5.69 40.49 3.96
CA MET A 1 6.76 39.53 3.61
C MET A 1 6.69 38.21 4.41
N GLY A 2 5.52 37.55 4.50
CA GLY A 2 5.36 36.34 5.37
C GLY A 2 4.89 35.05 4.68
N ARG A 3 4.41 35.14 3.43
CA ARG A 3 3.75 34.01 2.73
C ARG A 3 4.71 32.86 2.36
N GLY A 4 5.97 33.17 2.02
CA GLY A 4 6.95 32.15 1.63
C GLY A 4 7.29 31.18 2.77
N ARG A 5 7.39 31.69 4.01
CA ARG A 5 7.64 30.86 5.20
C ARG A 5 6.44 29.97 5.53
N GLN A 6 5.22 30.50 5.40
CA GLN A 6 3.99 29.71 5.58
C GLN A 6 3.88 28.60 4.54
N LYS A 7 4.13 28.91 3.27
CA LYS A 7 4.14 27.92 2.18
C LYS A 7 5.17 26.82 2.43
N ALA A 8 6.40 27.18 2.81
CA ALA A 8 7.44 26.21 3.12
C ALA A 8 7.05 25.27 4.28
N LYS A 9 6.47 25.81 5.36
CA LYS A 9 5.96 25.01 6.49
C LYS A 9 4.84 24.06 6.07
N ALA A 10 3.87 24.56 5.29
CA ALA A 10 2.75 23.75 4.81
C ALA A 10 3.22 22.61 3.89
N THR A 11 4.13 22.88 2.96
CA THR A 11 4.69 21.84 2.08
C THR A 11 5.45 20.77 2.87
N ARG A 12 6.22 21.18 3.90
CA ARG A 12 6.91 20.23 4.77
C ARG A 12 5.92 19.34 5.53
N GLN A 13 4.92 19.93 6.16
CA GLN A 13 3.88 19.18 6.87
C GLN A 13 3.12 18.22 5.95
N ALA A 14 2.76 18.67 4.74
CA ALA A 14 2.05 17.82 3.78
C ALA A 14 2.90 16.63 3.34
N ARG A 15 4.22 16.80 3.18
CA ARG A 15 5.14 15.69 2.89
C ARG A 15 5.28 14.75 4.08
N GLU A 16 5.41 15.29 5.27
CA GLU A 16 5.40 14.49 6.50
C GLU A 16 4.12 13.65 6.54
N MET A 17 2.93 14.23 6.35
CA MET A 17 1.66 13.49 6.33
C MET A 17 1.56 12.46 5.18
N LYS A 18 1.98 12.82 3.95
CA LYS A 18 1.87 11.94 2.78
C LYS A 18 2.81 10.74 2.85
N TYR A 19 4.01 10.94 3.39
CA TYR A 19 5.06 9.93 3.48
C TYR A 19 5.28 9.43 4.90
N PHE A 20 4.35 9.73 5.82
CA PHE A 20 4.36 9.20 7.18
C PHE A 20 4.01 7.72 7.11
N SER A 21 5.00 6.88 7.36
CA SER A 21 4.79 5.48 7.70
C SER A 21 4.88 5.38 9.21
N PRO A 22 3.76 5.14 9.94
CA PRO A 22 3.81 4.91 11.36
C PRO A 22 4.69 3.69 11.65
N GLN A 23 5.51 3.76 12.70
CA GLN A 23 6.24 2.60 13.16
C GLN A 23 5.25 1.59 13.75
N THR A 24 5.26 0.37 13.22
CA THR A 24 4.44 -0.72 13.74
C THR A 24 5.12 -1.35 14.95
N ASP A 25 4.41 -1.43 16.08
CA ASP A 25 4.87 -2.22 17.22
C ASP A 25 4.63 -3.72 16.96
N TYR A 26 5.67 -4.39 16.48
CA TYR A 26 5.63 -5.83 16.19
C TYR A 26 5.37 -6.69 17.43
N SER A 27 5.73 -6.23 18.63
CA SER A 27 5.54 -6.98 19.88
C SER A 27 4.06 -7.02 20.28
N ALA A 28 3.35 -5.89 20.08
CA ALA A 28 1.91 -5.80 20.30
C ALA A 28 1.15 -6.65 19.26
N LEU A 29 1.54 -6.55 17.98
CA LEU A 29 0.93 -7.33 16.89
C LEU A 29 1.05 -8.84 17.10
N GLN A 30 2.23 -9.31 17.50
CA GLN A 30 2.46 -10.73 17.77
C GLN A 30 1.57 -11.25 18.92
N ARG A 31 1.36 -10.44 19.97
CA ARG A 31 0.48 -10.78 21.08
C ARG A 31 -0.96 -10.92 20.63
N GLU A 32 -1.45 -9.99 19.81
CA GLU A 32 -2.80 -10.03 19.24
C GLU A 32 -3.01 -11.24 18.33
N LEU A 33 -2.08 -11.53 17.42
CA LEU A 33 -2.15 -12.72 16.54
C LEU A 33 -2.18 -14.03 17.33
N ARG A 34 -1.37 -14.13 18.40
CA ARG A 34 -1.37 -15.31 19.28
C ARG A 34 -2.68 -15.47 20.05
N GLN A 35 -3.33 -14.36 20.42
CA GLN A 35 -4.66 -14.39 21.05
C GLN A 35 -5.78 -14.66 20.03
N SER A 36 -5.67 -14.14 18.82
CA SER A 36 -6.62 -14.36 17.71
C SER A 36 -6.58 -15.80 17.17
N GLY A 37 -5.45 -16.50 17.26
CA GLY A 37 -5.29 -17.88 16.79
C GLY A 37 -6.18 -18.92 17.48
N THR A 38 -6.83 -18.59 18.60
CA THR A 38 -7.79 -19.48 19.29
C THR A 38 -9.24 -19.29 18.82
N THR A 39 -9.54 -18.21 18.11
CA THR A 39 -10.86 -17.91 17.56
C THR A 39 -10.69 -17.55 16.09
N ARG A 40 -10.58 -18.55 15.21
CA ARG A 40 -10.77 -18.30 13.76
C ARG A 40 -12.23 -17.84 13.59
N PRO A 41 -12.52 -16.58 13.22
CA PRO A 41 -13.81 -16.30 12.61
C PRO A 41 -13.86 -17.10 11.31
N ALA A 42 -15.02 -17.66 10.99
CA ALA A 42 -15.26 -18.42 9.78
C ALA A 42 -14.72 -17.66 8.55
N ALA A 43 -14.13 -18.39 7.61
CA ALA A 43 -13.56 -17.86 6.38
C ALA A 43 -14.45 -16.76 5.78
N SER A 44 -13.83 -15.63 5.46
CA SER A 44 -14.48 -14.56 4.73
C SER A 44 -14.90 -15.10 3.37
N PRO A 45 -16.16 -14.92 2.91
CA PRO A 45 -16.58 -15.35 1.58
C PRO A 45 -15.88 -14.58 0.43
N TYR A 46 -14.99 -13.64 0.75
CA TYR A 46 -14.20 -12.86 -0.21
C TYR A 46 -12.80 -13.45 -0.51
N ASP A 47 -12.39 -14.55 0.14
CA ASP A 47 -11.07 -15.17 -0.07
C ASP A 47 -11.01 -16.01 -1.38
N ASP A 48 -12.16 -16.39 -1.94
CA ASP A 48 -12.28 -17.29 -3.11
C ASP A 48 -12.06 -16.57 -4.46
N ASP A 49 -12.12 -15.24 -4.49
CA ASP A 49 -12.05 -14.43 -5.73
C ASP A 49 -10.60 -14.14 -6.18
N LEU A 50 -9.61 -14.33 -5.29
CA LEU A 50 -8.21 -13.98 -5.57
C LEU A 50 -7.42 -15.07 -6.31
N THR A 51 -8.01 -16.25 -6.55
CA THR A 51 -7.31 -17.36 -7.23
C THR A 51 -7.63 -17.52 -8.71
N GLU A 52 -8.50 -16.69 -9.28
CA GLU A 52 -8.94 -16.79 -10.68
C GLU A 52 -8.70 -15.49 -11.48
N GLY A 53 -7.57 -14.83 -11.20
CA GLY A 53 -7.18 -13.55 -11.85
C GLY A 53 -5.77 -13.53 -12.45
N GLU A 54 -5.10 -14.69 -12.54
CA GLU A 54 -3.72 -14.79 -13.04
C GLU A 54 -3.69 -15.24 -14.52
N ASP A 55 -4.44 -14.57 -15.39
CA ASP A 55 -4.25 -14.66 -16.85
C ASP A 55 -4.90 -13.46 -17.55
N HIS A 56 -4.19 -12.32 -17.61
CA HIS A 56 -4.29 -11.35 -18.70
C HIS A 56 -3.37 -10.14 -18.44
N SER A 57 -2.11 -10.27 -18.81
CA SER A 57 -1.30 -9.11 -19.23
C SER A 57 -0.14 -9.50 -20.14
N GLU A 58 -0.39 -10.30 -21.17
CA GLU A 58 0.33 -10.12 -22.43
C GLU A 58 -0.36 -8.95 -23.17
N ASP A 59 0.24 -7.75 -23.13
CA ASP A 59 -0.07 -6.68 -24.07
C ASP A 59 0.66 -7.00 -25.39
N PRO A 60 -0.02 -7.46 -26.46
CA PRO A 60 0.64 -7.82 -27.72
C PRO A 60 1.12 -6.61 -28.53
N GLY A 61 1.09 -5.41 -27.95
CA GLY A 61 1.45 -4.15 -28.60
C GLY A 61 2.77 -3.55 -28.13
N TYR A 62 3.41 -4.09 -27.09
CA TYR A 62 4.69 -3.59 -26.61
C TYR A 62 5.86 -4.23 -27.37
N ASP A 63 6.22 -3.63 -28.50
CA ASP A 63 7.50 -3.87 -29.17
C ASP A 63 8.51 -2.79 -28.70
N PRO A 64 9.47 -3.13 -27.82
CA PRO A 64 10.46 -2.16 -27.32
C PRO A 64 11.38 -1.60 -28.42
N ASP A 65 11.35 -2.15 -29.63
CA ASP A 65 12.16 -1.71 -30.76
C ASP A 65 11.47 -0.64 -31.65
N ASP A 66 10.17 -0.32 -31.44
CA ASP A 66 9.44 0.68 -32.26
C ASP A 66 9.73 2.14 -31.86
N ASP A 67 10.19 2.38 -30.63
CA ASP A 67 10.55 3.71 -30.12
C ASP A 67 11.88 4.28 -30.70
N TYR A 68 12.64 3.47 -31.45
CA TYR A 68 13.96 3.84 -31.97
C TYR A 68 14.03 3.96 -33.50
N ARG A 69 12.89 4.02 -34.20
CA ARG A 69 12.82 4.19 -35.65
C ARG A 69 12.53 5.64 -36.07
#